data_AF-A0A7K5B2I1-F1
#
_entry.id   AF-A0A7K5B2I1-F1
#
_cell.length_a   1.000
_cell.length_b   1.000
_cell.length_c   1.000
_cell.angle_alpha   90.00
_cell.angle_beta   90.00
_cell.angle_gamma   90.00
#
_symmetry.space_group_name_H-M   'P 1'
#
loop_
_entity.id
_entity.type
_entity.pdbx_description
1 polymer ?
#
loop_
_entity_poly.entity_id
_entity_poly.type
_entity_poly.pdbx_seq_one_letter_code
_entity_poly.pdbx_strand_id
1 'polypeptide(L)'
;LQVLSHIDSILRSPRAPPLIYRRSKGPVLNYIKEDGQECGFEHLPLTIEMWADQLMALKDLHRSLKKLSLELMPWQTADPQDNRESIRVEDLQFLVDAILEEVENKEKNSQTPSLHTLSGIVSHFQKLFDVNSLNGVYPRMNEVYTRLGEMTNAMRNLHELLELDSSAPPTVVVDTVGKLCEIINKNVTEQVQQLLGTQDIHSIINKLEEHERFFPPFQALIQALLCLLEISNLDNILPVVRSLK
;
A
#
# COMPACT_ATOMS: atom_id res chain seq x y z
N LEU A 1 -50.61 41.30 -22.89
CA LEU A 1 -50.37 40.65 -24.21
C LEU A 1 -48.90 40.36 -24.48
N GLN A 2 -47.96 41.28 -24.20
CA GLN A 2 -46.53 41.10 -24.47
C GLN A 2 -45.89 39.85 -23.80
N VAL A 3 -46.31 39.52 -22.58
CA VAL A 3 -45.86 38.30 -21.87
C VAL A 3 -46.37 37.03 -22.56
N LEU A 4 -47.65 36.99 -22.94
CA LEU A 4 -48.24 35.84 -23.64
C LEU A 4 -47.63 35.65 -25.04
N SER A 5 -47.29 36.73 -25.74
CA SER A 5 -46.56 36.65 -27.02
C SER A 5 -45.12 36.17 -26.84
N HIS A 6 -44.45 36.51 -25.75
CA HIS A 6 -43.12 35.95 -25.45
C HIS A 6 -43.21 34.44 -25.14
N ILE A 7 -44.22 34.01 -24.38
CA ILE A 7 -44.45 32.59 -24.09
C ILE A 7 -44.76 31.82 -25.39
N ASP A 8 -45.65 32.34 -26.23
CA ASP A 8 -45.98 31.72 -27.53
C ASP A 8 -44.76 31.66 -28.47
N SER A 9 -43.90 32.68 -28.46
CA SER A 9 -42.63 32.67 -29.19
C SER A 9 -41.65 31.58 -28.69
N ILE A 10 -41.66 31.27 -27.39
CA ILE A 10 -40.84 30.18 -26.82
C ILE A 10 -41.40 28.82 -27.25
N LEU A 11 -42.73 28.65 -27.23
CA LEU A 11 -43.38 27.39 -27.64
C LEU A 11 -43.21 27.09 -29.13
N ARG A 12 -43.17 28.11 -29.99
CA ARG A 12 -42.97 27.97 -31.44
C ARG A 12 -41.49 27.87 -31.84
N SER A 13 -40.58 27.95 -30.88
CA SER A 13 -39.14 27.83 -31.12
C SER A 13 -38.81 26.43 -31.66
N PRO A 14 -37.88 26.28 -32.60
CA PRO A 14 -37.41 24.98 -33.06
C PRO A 14 -36.70 24.16 -31.96
N ARG A 15 -36.40 24.78 -30.82
CA ARG A 15 -35.87 24.12 -29.61
C ARG A 15 -36.96 23.65 -28.64
N ALA A 16 -38.23 23.92 -28.92
CA ALA A 16 -39.33 23.45 -28.08
C ALA A 16 -39.45 21.92 -28.21
N PRO A 17 -39.70 21.20 -27.10
CA PRO A 17 -39.98 19.77 -27.13
C PRO A 17 -41.09 19.46 -28.15
N PRO A 18 -40.90 18.48 -29.04
CA PRO A 18 -41.96 18.08 -29.95
C PRO A 18 -43.18 17.64 -29.13
N LEU A 19 -44.37 17.95 -29.61
CA LEU A 19 -45.62 17.50 -29.00
C LEU A 19 -45.75 15.98 -29.23
N ILE A 20 -45.14 15.18 -28.34
CA ILE A 20 -45.05 13.71 -28.49
C ILE A 20 -46.41 13.04 -28.24
N TYR A 21 -47.38 13.72 -27.61
CA TYR A 21 -48.71 13.16 -27.39
C TYR A 21 -49.72 13.60 -28.45
N ARG A 22 -50.00 12.70 -29.38
CA ARG A 22 -51.14 12.78 -30.30
C ARG A 22 -52.12 11.66 -29.95
N ARG A 23 -53.18 11.92 -29.15
CA ARG A 23 -54.53 11.40 -29.49
C ARG A 23 -55.72 11.83 -28.62
N SER A 24 -56.80 12.12 -29.37
CA SER A 24 -58.21 11.78 -29.14
C SER A 24 -58.92 12.30 -27.89
N LYS A 25 -59.73 13.36 -28.08
CA LYS A 25 -61.21 13.34 -27.98
C LYS A 25 -61.78 14.75 -28.23
N GLY A 26 -62.72 14.85 -29.18
CA GLY A 26 -63.57 16.04 -29.37
C GLY A 26 -63.59 16.56 -30.81
N PRO A 27 -64.76 16.80 -31.44
CA PRO A 27 -64.83 17.24 -32.83
C PRO A 27 -64.19 18.60 -32.98
N VAL A 28 -63.47 18.79 -34.08
CA VAL A 28 -63.13 20.10 -34.65
C VAL A 28 -64.46 20.82 -34.88
N LEU A 29 -64.87 21.64 -33.91
CA LEU A 29 -65.94 22.59 -34.15
C LEU A 29 -65.32 23.70 -34.98
N ASN A 30 -65.72 23.73 -36.25
CA ASN A 30 -65.71 24.94 -37.05
C ASN A 30 -66.38 26.05 -36.24
N TYR A 31 -65.60 27.00 -35.73
CA TYR A 31 -66.14 28.31 -35.41
C TYR A 31 -65.56 29.34 -36.37
N ILE A 32 -66.51 29.89 -37.11
CA ILE A 32 -66.43 30.99 -38.04
C ILE A 32 -65.85 32.20 -37.31
N LYS A 33 -64.97 32.94 -37.99
CA LYS A 33 -64.52 34.26 -37.56
C LYS A 33 -65.74 35.17 -37.39
N GLU A 34 -65.97 35.68 -36.18
CA GLU A 34 -66.68 36.94 -35.97
C GLU A 34 -66.01 37.72 -34.83
N ASP A 35 -65.42 38.84 -35.25
CA ASP A 35 -65.23 40.09 -34.51
C ASP A 35 -65.05 40.03 -32.98
N GLY A 36 -63.79 40.12 -32.53
CA GLY A 36 -63.47 40.30 -31.11
C GLY A 36 -62.17 39.62 -30.70
N GLN A 37 -61.03 40.06 -31.22
CA GLN A 37 -59.66 39.78 -30.75
C GLN A 37 -59.51 38.55 -29.83
N GLU A 38 -59.82 37.35 -30.34
CA GLU A 38 -59.56 36.12 -29.63
C GLU A 38 -58.04 36.02 -29.49
N CYS A 39 -57.59 36.14 -28.24
CA CYS A 39 -56.22 35.93 -27.87
C CYS A 39 -55.83 34.53 -28.32
N GLY A 40 -55.11 34.39 -29.44
CA GLY A 40 -54.65 33.12 -30.03
C GLY A 40 -53.61 32.40 -29.17
N PHE A 41 -53.88 32.29 -27.88
CA PHE A 41 -53.07 31.77 -26.79
C PHE A 41 -53.82 30.65 -26.03
N GLU A 42 -54.96 30.18 -26.52
CA GLU A 42 -55.76 29.11 -25.88
C GLU A 42 -55.01 27.77 -25.79
N HIS A 43 -54.01 27.57 -26.65
CA HIS A 43 -53.14 26.39 -26.63
C HIS A 43 -52.05 26.46 -25.56
N LEU A 44 -51.78 27.64 -24.99
CA LEU A 44 -50.68 27.81 -24.01
C LEU A 44 -50.90 26.98 -22.73
N PRO A 45 -52.08 27.03 -22.06
CA PRO A 45 -52.28 26.30 -20.81
C PRO A 45 -52.16 24.78 -21.00
N LEU A 46 -52.79 24.23 -22.04
CA LEU A 46 -52.73 22.81 -22.37
C LEU A 46 -51.31 22.33 -22.66
N THR A 47 -50.52 23.16 -23.35
CA THR A 47 -49.12 22.81 -23.67
C THR A 47 -48.24 22.83 -22.41
N ILE A 48 -48.45 23.81 -21.54
CA ILE A 48 -47.70 23.93 -20.27
C ILE A 48 -48.05 22.78 -19.32
N GLU A 49 -49.34 22.44 -19.19
CA GLU A 49 -49.79 21.28 -18.41
C GLU A 49 -49.16 19.99 -18.92
N MET A 50 -49.17 19.76 -20.24
CA MET A 50 -48.54 18.59 -20.83
C MET A 50 -47.03 18.51 -20.56
N TRP A 51 -46.30 19.64 -20.64
CA TRP A 51 -44.86 19.66 -20.33
C TRP A 51 -44.60 19.42 -18.84
N ALA A 52 -45.47 19.91 -17.95
CA ALA A 52 -45.37 19.62 -16.52
C ALA A 52 -45.56 18.11 -16.25
N ASP A 53 -46.54 17.48 -16.89
CA ASP A 53 -46.77 16.04 -16.79
C ASP A 53 -45.59 15.23 -17.33
N GLN A 54 -45.02 15.62 -18.47
CA GLN A 54 -43.83 14.99 -19.04
C GLN A 54 -42.62 15.11 -18.10
N LEU A 55 -42.43 16.27 -17.48
CA LEU A 55 -41.35 16.48 -16.52
C LEU A 55 -41.53 15.61 -15.26
N MET A 56 -42.76 15.45 -14.79
CA MET A 56 -43.08 14.56 -13.67
C MET A 56 -42.84 13.08 -14.04
N ALA A 57 -43.30 12.66 -15.22
CA ALA A 57 -43.08 11.29 -15.72
C ALA A 57 -41.58 10.95 -15.86
N LEU A 58 -40.74 11.94 -16.19
CA LEU A 58 -39.29 11.77 -16.25
C LEU A 58 -38.69 11.40 -14.88
N LYS A 59 -39.17 12.06 -13.81
CA LYS A 59 -38.73 11.76 -12.44
C LYS A 59 -39.15 10.36 -12.00
N ASP A 60 -40.36 9.96 -12.36
CA ASP A 60 -40.87 8.62 -12.04
C ASP A 60 -40.15 7.52 -12.84
N LEU A 61 -39.81 7.79 -14.12
CA LEU A 61 -38.99 6.90 -14.93
C LEU A 61 -37.59 6.72 -14.33
N HIS A 62 -36.94 7.81 -13.93
CA HIS A 62 -35.63 7.75 -13.24
C HIS A 62 -35.68 6.88 -11.99
N ARG A 63 -36.69 7.10 -11.13
CA ARG A 63 -36.88 6.30 -9.90
C ARG A 63 -37.06 4.82 -10.24
N SER A 64 -37.85 4.52 -11.25
CA SER A 64 -38.11 3.14 -11.68
C SER A 64 -36.85 2.47 -12.23
N LEU A 65 -36.09 3.19 -13.05
CA LEU A 65 -34.82 2.70 -13.61
C LEU A 65 -33.75 2.53 -12.53
N LYS A 66 -33.70 3.41 -11.52
CA LYS A 66 -32.81 3.22 -10.35
C LYS A 66 -33.17 1.97 -9.55
N LYS A 67 -34.47 1.73 -9.33
CA LYS A 67 -34.91 0.50 -8.67
C LYS A 67 -34.47 -0.74 -9.46
N LEU A 68 -34.65 -0.71 -10.78
CA LEU A 68 -34.22 -1.79 -11.67
C LEU A 68 -32.69 -1.97 -11.65
N SER A 69 -31.92 -0.88 -11.67
CA SER A 69 -30.46 -0.90 -11.55
C SER A 69 -30.01 -1.55 -10.24
N LEU A 70 -30.64 -1.25 -9.10
CA LEU A 70 -30.32 -1.87 -7.82
C LEU A 70 -30.64 -3.38 -7.79
N GLU A 71 -31.72 -3.80 -8.47
CA GLU A 71 -32.08 -5.22 -8.58
C GLU A 71 -31.09 -6.00 -9.47
N LEU A 72 -30.62 -5.39 -10.56
CA LEU A 72 -29.72 -6.05 -11.52
C LEU A 72 -28.22 -5.92 -11.16
N MET A 73 -27.83 -4.83 -10.48
CA MET A 73 -26.45 -4.46 -10.17
C MET A 73 -26.26 -4.03 -8.71
N PRO A 74 -26.43 -4.94 -7.73
CA PRO A 74 -26.39 -4.60 -6.30
C PRO A 74 -25.02 -4.11 -5.79
N TRP A 75 -23.95 -4.20 -6.60
CA TRP A 75 -22.61 -3.70 -6.28
C TRP A 75 -22.38 -2.24 -6.71
N GLN A 76 -23.26 -1.65 -7.53
CA GLN A 76 -23.22 -0.20 -7.74
C GLN A 76 -23.71 0.47 -6.46
N THR A 77 -22.77 1.05 -5.70
CA THR A 77 -23.08 1.76 -4.47
C THR A 77 -24.05 2.90 -4.79
N ALA A 78 -25.24 2.85 -4.19
CA ALA A 78 -26.18 3.96 -4.26
C ALA A 78 -25.47 5.22 -3.75
N ASP A 79 -25.21 6.16 -4.64
CA ASP A 79 -24.59 7.42 -4.28
C ASP A 79 -25.51 8.14 -3.27
N PRO A 80 -25.04 8.47 -2.05
CA PRO A 80 -25.86 9.11 -1.02
C PRO A 80 -26.37 10.51 -1.41
N GLN A 81 -25.99 11.05 -2.57
CA GLN A 81 -26.39 12.36 -3.09
C GLN A 81 -27.54 12.30 -4.13
N ASP A 82 -28.60 11.53 -3.89
CA ASP A 82 -29.75 11.45 -4.82
C ASP A 82 -30.79 12.58 -4.66
N ASN A 83 -30.34 13.78 -4.30
CA ASN A 83 -31.18 14.99 -4.23
C ASN A 83 -30.78 15.98 -5.34
N ARG A 84 -30.47 15.50 -6.55
CA ARG A 84 -30.33 16.39 -7.70
C ARG A 84 -31.72 16.91 -8.08
N GLU A 85 -31.92 18.22 -7.95
CA GLU A 85 -33.18 18.91 -8.29
C GLU A 85 -33.59 18.76 -9.77
N SER A 86 -32.62 18.50 -10.65
CA SER A 86 -32.83 18.30 -12.08
C SER A 86 -32.25 16.96 -12.56
N ILE A 87 -33.11 16.15 -13.16
CA ILE A 87 -32.77 14.90 -13.86
C ILE A 87 -32.75 15.23 -15.34
N ARG A 88 -31.63 14.95 -16.01
CA ARG A 88 -31.51 15.17 -17.45
C ARG A 88 -31.71 13.85 -18.20
N VAL A 89 -32.13 13.93 -19.45
CA VAL A 89 -32.39 12.74 -20.29
C VAL A 89 -31.09 11.97 -20.55
N GLU A 90 -29.96 12.67 -20.64
CA GLU A 90 -28.64 12.06 -20.81
C GLU A 90 -28.27 11.18 -19.60
N ASP A 91 -28.69 11.57 -18.40
CA ASP A 91 -28.44 10.80 -17.18
C ASP A 91 -29.26 9.48 -17.20
N LEU A 92 -30.47 9.52 -17.76
CA LEU A 92 -31.28 8.32 -17.97
C LEU A 92 -30.72 7.41 -19.05
N GLN A 93 -30.27 8.00 -20.17
CA GLN A 93 -29.66 7.26 -21.27
C GLN A 93 -28.43 6.50 -20.79
N PHE A 94 -27.55 7.17 -20.04
CA PHE A 94 -26.38 6.53 -19.45
C PHE A 94 -26.75 5.36 -18.53
N LEU A 95 -27.79 5.53 -17.71
CA LEU A 95 -28.24 4.47 -16.80
C LEU A 95 -28.85 3.28 -17.55
N VAL A 96 -29.60 3.52 -18.63
CA VAL A 96 -30.12 2.47 -19.50
C VAL A 96 -29.00 1.74 -20.24
N ASP A 97 -28.02 2.47 -20.78
CA ASP A 97 -26.87 1.90 -21.48
C ASP A 97 -26.05 1.02 -20.52
N ALA A 98 -25.83 1.46 -19.28
CA ALA A 98 -25.14 0.67 -18.25
C ALA A 98 -25.92 -0.61 -17.88
N ILE A 99 -27.25 -0.55 -17.76
CA ILE A 99 -28.08 -1.73 -17.52
C ILE A 99 -28.01 -2.69 -18.71
N LEU A 100 -28.07 -2.18 -19.95
CA LEU A 100 -27.99 -2.99 -21.17
C LEU A 100 -26.64 -3.70 -21.29
N GLU A 101 -25.55 -2.97 -21.04
CA GLU A 101 -24.19 -3.53 -21.06
C GLU A 101 -24.04 -4.64 -20.02
N GLU A 102 -24.57 -4.45 -18.80
CA GLU A 102 -24.53 -5.50 -17.78
C GLU A 102 -25.37 -6.72 -18.17
N VAL A 103 -26.58 -6.55 -18.71
CA VAL A 103 -27.43 -7.65 -19.14
C VAL A 103 -26.76 -8.44 -20.28
N GLU A 104 -26.15 -7.76 -21.25
CA GLU A 104 -25.40 -8.40 -22.33
C GLU A 104 -24.14 -9.11 -21.80
N ASN A 105 -23.45 -8.52 -20.82
CA ASN A 105 -22.33 -9.15 -20.13
C ASN A 105 -22.76 -10.37 -19.31
N LYS A 106 -23.93 -10.38 -18.67
CA LYS A 106 -24.48 -11.55 -17.96
C LYS A 106 -24.81 -12.69 -18.91
N GLU A 107 -25.32 -12.37 -20.11
CA GLU A 107 -25.63 -13.36 -21.15
C GLU A 107 -24.35 -14.01 -21.71
N LYS A 108 -23.28 -13.23 -21.90
CA LYS A 108 -21.95 -13.72 -22.33
C LYS A 108 -21.13 -14.35 -21.21
N ASN A 109 -21.31 -13.92 -19.96
CA ASN A 109 -20.60 -14.38 -18.76
C ASN A 109 -21.46 -15.29 -17.89
N SER A 110 -22.04 -16.34 -18.48
CA SER A 110 -22.70 -17.44 -17.74
C SER A 110 -21.75 -18.15 -16.75
N GLN A 111 -20.47 -17.79 -16.75
CA GLN A 111 -19.42 -18.25 -15.85
C GLN A 111 -19.00 -17.21 -14.81
N THR A 112 -19.84 -16.25 -14.43
CA THR A 112 -19.54 -15.46 -13.22
C THR A 112 -19.55 -16.41 -12.02
N PRO A 113 -18.39 -16.67 -11.37
CA PRO A 113 -18.33 -17.61 -10.26
C PRO A 113 -19.27 -17.10 -9.16
N SER A 114 -20.03 -18.03 -8.57
CA SER A 114 -20.98 -17.68 -7.51
C SER A 114 -20.30 -16.86 -6.41
N LEU A 115 -21.05 -16.00 -5.74
CA LEU A 115 -20.53 -15.17 -4.65
C LEU A 115 -19.87 -16.02 -3.55
N HIS A 116 -20.37 -17.25 -3.34
CA HIS A 116 -19.75 -18.24 -2.47
C HIS A 116 -18.37 -18.71 -2.97
N THR A 117 -18.22 -18.97 -4.27
CA THR A 117 -16.93 -19.32 -4.89
C THR A 117 -15.93 -18.18 -4.75
N LEU A 118 -16.34 -16.94 -5.02
CA LEU A 118 -15.49 -15.76 -4.85
C LEU A 118 -15.08 -15.56 -3.38
N SER A 119 -16.02 -15.70 -2.44
CA SER A 119 -15.73 -15.66 -1.00
C SER A 119 -14.77 -16.78 -0.58
N GLY A 120 -14.89 -17.97 -1.18
CA GLY A 120 -13.97 -19.09 -0.97
C GLY A 120 -12.55 -18.79 -1.44
N ILE A 121 -12.41 -18.16 -2.62
CA ILE A 121 -11.12 -17.73 -3.16
C ILE A 121 -10.49 -16.67 -2.25
N VAL A 122 -11.25 -15.66 -1.83
CA VAL A 122 -10.77 -14.62 -0.90
C VAL A 122 -10.33 -15.23 0.43
N SER A 123 -11.13 -16.14 0.99
CA SER A 123 -10.81 -16.83 2.25
C SER A 123 -9.56 -17.70 2.12
N HIS A 124 -9.33 -18.29 0.95
CA HIS A 124 -8.13 -19.09 0.71
C HIS A 124 -6.87 -18.23 0.74
N PHE A 125 -6.87 -17.09 0.06
CA PHE A 125 -5.72 -16.16 0.07
C PHE A 125 -5.51 -15.51 1.45
N GLN A 126 -6.59 -15.21 2.16
CA GLN A 126 -6.51 -14.74 3.55
C GLN A 126 -5.81 -15.75 4.46
N LYS A 127 -6.11 -17.04 4.32
CA LYS A 127 -5.41 -18.10 5.07
C LYS A 127 -3.98 -18.31 4.60
N LEU A 128 -3.73 -18.31 3.29
CA LEU A 128 -2.40 -18.51 2.71
C LEU A 128 -1.40 -17.45 3.17
N PHE A 129 -1.86 -16.19 3.24
CA PHE A 129 -1.05 -15.06 3.65
C PHE A 129 -1.23 -14.66 5.12
N ASP A 130 -2.04 -15.40 5.89
CA ASP A 130 -2.34 -15.14 7.31
C ASP A 130 -2.82 -13.70 7.58
N VAL A 131 -3.87 -13.28 6.87
CA VAL A 131 -4.45 -11.94 6.95
C VAL A 131 -5.96 -11.98 7.12
N ASN A 132 -6.47 -11.11 8.01
CA ASN A 132 -7.89 -11.06 8.35
C ASN A 132 -8.75 -10.25 7.37
N SER A 133 -8.15 -9.54 6.41
CA SER A 133 -8.85 -8.71 5.42
C SER A 133 -8.24 -8.84 4.04
N LEU A 134 -9.06 -8.69 2.99
CA LEU A 134 -8.59 -8.73 1.60
C LEU A 134 -7.56 -7.62 1.32
N ASN A 135 -7.73 -6.44 1.95
CA ASN A 135 -6.79 -5.34 1.84
C ASN A 135 -5.41 -5.69 2.43
N GLY A 136 -5.33 -6.67 3.33
CA GLY A 136 -4.06 -7.17 3.87
C GLY A 136 -3.32 -8.14 2.93
N VAL A 137 -4.02 -8.77 1.98
CA VAL A 137 -3.43 -9.79 1.10
C VAL A 137 -2.33 -9.20 0.23
N TYR A 138 -2.59 -8.07 -0.42
CA TYR A 138 -1.62 -7.45 -1.33
C TYR A 138 -0.36 -6.94 -0.63
N PRO A 139 -0.45 -6.18 0.49
CA PRO A 139 0.72 -5.83 1.29
C PRO A 139 1.51 -7.04 1.74
N ARG A 140 0.83 -8.11 2.18
CA ARG A 140 1.50 -9.29 2.70
C ARG A 140 2.18 -10.11 1.61
N MET A 141 1.57 -10.19 0.44
CA MET A 141 2.19 -10.77 -0.76
C MET A 141 3.45 -9.99 -1.16
N ASN A 142 3.39 -8.66 -1.18
CA ASN A 142 4.56 -7.82 -1.48
C ASN A 142 5.71 -8.06 -0.49
N GLU A 143 5.41 -8.17 0.81
CA GLU A 143 6.41 -8.48 1.82
C GLU A 143 7.08 -9.85 1.60
N VAL A 144 6.33 -10.88 1.19
CA VAL A 144 6.90 -12.18 0.84
C VAL A 144 7.91 -12.05 -0.31
N TYR A 145 7.56 -11.30 -1.35
CA TYR A 145 8.48 -11.06 -2.47
C TYR A 145 9.72 -10.28 -2.05
N THR A 146 9.57 -9.24 -1.23
CA THR A 146 10.69 -8.47 -0.69
C THR A 146 11.63 -9.36 0.12
N ARG A 147 11.10 -10.12 1.09
CA ARG A 147 11.92 -11.02 1.93
C ARG A 147 12.60 -12.11 1.12
N LEU A 148 11.94 -12.66 0.11
CA LEU A 148 12.55 -13.66 -0.78
C LEU A 148 13.71 -13.05 -1.58
N GLY A 149 13.54 -11.84 -2.10
CA GLY A 149 14.61 -11.10 -2.78
C GLY A 149 15.79 -10.82 -1.85
N GLU A 150 15.51 -10.37 -0.62
CA GLU A 150 16.52 -10.14 0.41
C GLU A 150 17.29 -11.43 0.76
N MET A 151 16.59 -12.54 1.01
CA MET A 151 17.22 -13.84 1.28
C MET A 151 18.08 -14.31 0.10
N THR A 152 17.59 -14.16 -1.13
CA THR A 152 18.32 -14.58 -2.33
C THR A 152 19.60 -13.77 -2.49
N ASN A 153 19.53 -12.45 -2.27
CA ASN A 153 20.71 -11.59 -2.34
C ASN A 153 21.70 -11.86 -1.19
N ALA A 154 21.21 -12.05 0.03
CA ALA A 154 22.03 -12.41 1.18
C ALA A 154 22.77 -13.74 0.94
N MET A 155 22.05 -14.75 0.45
CA MET A 155 22.60 -16.05 0.11
C MET A 155 23.67 -15.96 -0.99
N ARG A 156 23.42 -15.19 -2.05
CA ARG A 156 24.43 -14.92 -3.11
C ARG A 156 25.69 -14.26 -2.54
N ASN A 157 25.53 -13.23 -1.71
CA ASN A 157 26.66 -12.56 -1.08
C ASN A 157 27.46 -13.50 -0.18
N LEU A 158 26.79 -14.39 0.57
CA LEU A 158 27.45 -15.40 1.38
C LEU A 158 28.19 -16.44 0.52
N HIS A 159 27.61 -16.87 -0.61
CA HIS A 159 28.32 -17.73 -1.57
C HIS A 159 29.58 -17.05 -2.11
N GLU A 160 29.50 -15.78 -2.50
CA GLU A 160 30.65 -15.02 -3.00
C GLU A 160 31.73 -14.84 -1.92
N LEU A 161 31.34 -14.47 -0.69
CA LEU A 161 32.27 -14.23 0.40
C LEU A 161 32.97 -15.52 0.88
N LEU A 162 32.26 -16.64 0.83
CA LEU A 162 32.76 -17.95 1.27
C LEU A 162 33.33 -18.78 0.11
N GLU A 163 33.37 -18.21 -1.10
CA GLU A 163 33.82 -18.87 -2.33
C GLU A 163 33.14 -20.22 -2.59
N LEU A 164 31.84 -20.31 -2.29
CA LEU A 164 31.03 -21.51 -2.50
C LEU A 164 30.37 -21.49 -3.88
N ASP A 165 30.10 -22.67 -4.43
CA ASP A 165 29.33 -22.77 -5.67
C ASP A 165 27.93 -22.17 -5.48
N SER A 166 27.47 -21.42 -6.48
CA SER A 166 26.13 -20.81 -6.53
C SER A 166 24.98 -21.80 -6.31
N SER A 167 25.20 -23.08 -6.59
CA SER A 167 24.25 -24.19 -6.40
C SER A 167 24.26 -24.77 -4.98
N ALA A 168 25.17 -24.32 -4.10
CA ALA A 168 25.29 -24.85 -2.76
C ALA A 168 24.00 -24.62 -1.93
N PRO A 169 23.52 -25.64 -1.21
CA PRO A 169 22.32 -25.49 -0.40
C PRO A 169 22.60 -24.61 0.85
N PRO A 170 21.57 -23.92 1.39
CA PRO A 170 21.69 -23.08 2.60
C PRO A 170 22.36 -23.75 3.80
N THR A 171 22.17 -25.06 3.94
CA THR A 171 22.77 -25.84 5.04
C THR A 171 24.29 -25.86 4.97
N VAL A 172 24.88 -25.91 3.77
CA VAL A 172 26.33 -25.90 3.57
C VAL A 172 26.91 -24.54 3.93
N VAL A 173 26.23 -23.45 3.56
CA VAL A 173 26.62 -22.09 3.94
C VAL A 173 26.61 -21.91 5.46
N VAL A 174 25.58 -22.40 6.13
CA VAL A 174 25.49 -22.31 7.60
C VAL A 174 26.59 -23.15 8.26
N ASP A 175 26.88 -24.35 7.75
CA ASP A 175 27.93 -25.22 8.26
C ASP A 175 29.33 -24.62 8.07
N THR A 176 29.62 -24.01 6.92
CA THR A 176 30.91 -23.35 6.67
C THR A 176 31.09 -22.10 7.53
N VAL A 177 30.05 -21.28 7.68
CA VAL A 177 30.06 -20.15 8.63
C VAL A 177 30.27 -20.64 10.05
N GLY A 178 29.60 -21.73 10.46
CA GLY A 178 29.78 -22.36 11.76
C GLY A 178 31.22 -22.79 12.02
N LYS A 179 31.83 -23.50 11.07
CA LYS A 179 33.24 -23.91 11.13
C LYS A 179 34.20 -22.72 11.20
N LEU A 180 33.94 -21.66 10.44
CA LEU A 180 34.74 -20.43 10.51
C LEU A 180 34.63 -19.77 11.88
N CYS A 181 33.43 -19.69 12.46
CA CYS A 181 33.22 -19.20 13.81
C CYS A 181 33.99 -20.03 14.84
N GLU A 182 33.98 -21.36 14.73
CA GLU A 182 34.75 -22.24 15.61
C GLU A 182 36.26 -22.01 15.50
N ILE A 183 36.79 -21.91 14.27
CA ILE A 183 38.22 -21.66 14.02
C ILE A 183 38.63 -20.31 14.60
N ILE A 184 37.86 -19.25 14.36
CA ILE A 184 38.14 -17.91 14.88
C ILE A 184 38.11 -17.95 16.42
N ASN A 185 37.09 -18.57 17.01
CA ASN A 185 36.96 -18.61 18.46
C ASN A 185 38.10 -19.41 19.12
N LYS A 186 38.51 -20.52 18.51
CA LYS A 186 39.68 -21.30 18.95
C LYS A 186 40.97 -20.50 18.83
N ASN A 187 41.21 -19.84 17.70
CA ASN A 187 42.40 -19.01 17.49
C ASN A 187 42.46 -17.83 18.46
N VAL A 188 41.34 -17.14 18.72
CA VAL A 188 41.28 -16.07 19.73
C VAL A 188 41.60 -16.61 21.11
N THR A 189 41.05 -17.78 21.46
CA THR A 189 41.34 -18.45 22.74
C THR A 189 42.83 -18.79 22.87
N GLU A 190 43.44 -19.33 21.82
CA GLU A 190 44.87 -19.67 21.76
C GLU A 190 45.76 -18.41 21.82
N GLN A 191 45.40 -17.32 21.13
CA GLN A 191 46.13 -16.05 21.18
C GLN A 191 46.06 -15.41 22.57
N VAL A 192 44.91 -15.47 23.24
CA VAL A 192 44.75 -15.03 24.63
C VAL A 192 45.63 -15.87 25.56
N GLN A 193 45.66 -17.19 25.38
CA GLN A 193 46.55 -18.07 26.15
C GLN A 193 48.04 -17.78 25.90
N GLN A 194 48.44 -17.50 24.66
CA GLN A 194 49.82 -17.16 24.31
C GLN A 194 50.25 -15.79 24.86
N LEU A 195 49.39 -14.77 24.78
CA LEU A 195 49.68 -13.42 25.29
C LEU A 195 49.78 -13.38 26.81
N LEU A 196 48.91 -14.14 27.50
CA LEU A 196 48.92 -14.19 28.96
C LEU A 196 50.01 -15.13 29.49
N GLY A 197 50.51 -16.06 28.68
CA GLY A 197 51.61 -16.96 29.05
C GLY A 197 51.31 -17.89 30.23
N THR A 198 50.07 -17.92 30.70
CA THR A 198 49.62 -18.61 31.92
C THR A 198 48.38 -19.42 31.59
N GLN A 199 48.44 -20.72 31.85
CA GLN A 199 47.33 -21.65 31.57
C GLN A 199 46.13 -21.46 32.53
N ASP A 200 46.27 -20.68 33.60
CA ASP A 200 45.25 -20.49 34.65
C ASP A 200 45.31 -19.07 35.23
N ILE A 201 44.14 -18.48 35.54
CA ILE A 201 43.97 -17.19 36.23
C ILE A 201 44.73 -17.18 37.56
N HIS A 202 44.81 -18.31 38.26
CA HIS A 202 45.59 -18.42 39.50
C HIS A 202 47.10 -18.26 39.26
N SER A 203 47.60 -18.68 38.09
CA SER A 203 49.00 -18.46 37.72
C SER A 203 49.28 -16.99 37.41
N ILE A 204 48.29 -16.27 36.84
CA ILE A 204 48.37 -14.81 36.65
C ILE A 204 48.42 -14.10 38.00
N ILE A 205 47.53 -14.45 38.93
CA ILE A 205 47.47 -13.86 40.28
C ILE A 205 48.78 -14.10 41.02
N ASN A 206 49.30 -15.33 40.99
CA ASN A 206 50.58 -15.66 41.64
C ASN A 206 51.76 -14.88 41.02
N LYS A 207 51.80 -14.71 39.69
CA LYS A 207 52.84 -13.90 39.03
C LYS A 207 52.71 -12.41 39.35
N LEU A 208 51.50 -11.89 39.47
CA LEU A 208 51.27 -10.51 39.91
C LEU A 208 51.74 -10.31 41.36
N GLU A 209 51.43 -11.24 42.26
CA GLU A 209 51.91 -11.22 43.65
C GLU A 209 53.44 -11.32 43.74
N GLU A 210 54.07 -12.18 42.94
CA GLU A 210 55.53 -12.29 42.85
C GLU A 210 56.15 -10.96 42.38
N HIS A 211 55.53 -10.32 41.38
CA HIS A 211 55.98 -9.02 40.89
C HIS A 211 55.84 -7.92 41.95
N GLU A 212 54.71 -7.87 42.68
CA GLU A 212 54.52 -6.92 43.77
C GLU A 212 55.51 -7.12 44.93
N ARG A 213 55.97 -8.36 45.18
CA ARG A 213 56.97 -8.65 46.21
C ARG A 213 58.40 -8.32 45.77
N PHE A 214 58.76 -8.59 44.52
CA PHE A 214 60.14 -8.45 44.03
C PHE A 214 60.46 -7.06 43.50
N PHE A 215 59.53 -6.45 42.77
CA PHE A 215 59.81 -5.23 42.02
C PHE A 215 60.10 -4.01 42.91
N PRO A 216 59.39 -3.74 44.03
CA PRO A 216 59.69 -2.58 44.86
C PRO A 216 61.09 -2.65 45.53
N PRO A 217 61.52 -3.78 46.13
CA PRO A 217 62.90 -3.91 46.62
C PRO A 217 63.95 -3.80 45.50
N PHE A 218 63.68 -4.39 44.34
CA PHE A 218 64.59 -4.31 43.19
C PHE A 218 64.73 -2.88 42.66
N GLN A 219 63.61 -2.16 42.50
CA GLN A 219 63.60 -0.76 42.08
C GLN A 219 64.33 0.13 43.10
N ALA A 220 64.13 -0.10 44.41
CA ALA A 220 64.86 0.62 45.45
C ALA A 220 66.38 0.39 45.36
N LEU A 221 66.81 -0.86 45.11
CA LEU A 221 68.21 -1.20 44.88
C LEU A 221 68.78 -0.50 43.64
N ILE A 222 68.06 -0.55 42.52
CA ILE A 222 68.46 0.12 41.27
C ILE A 222 68.57 1.63 41.47
N GLN A 223 67.60 2.25 42.14
CA GLN A 223 67.60 3.68 42.40
C GLN A 223 68.77 4.07 43.30
N ALA A 224 69.08 3.26 44.33
CA ALA A 224 70.24 3.47 45.18
C ALA A 224 71.56 3.36 44.38
N LEU A 225 71.66 2.40 43.46
CA LEU A 225 72.79 2.25 42.53
C LEU A 225 72.94 3.45 41.60
N LEU A 226 71.84 3.94 41.01
CA LEU A 226 71.82 5.12 40.16
C LEU A 226 72.26 6.37 40.91
N CYS A 227 71.77 6.57 42.14
CA CYS A 227 72.18 7.68 43.00
C CYS A 227 73.65 7.59 43.39
N LEU A 228 74.16 6.41 43.73
CA LEU A 228 75.56 6.22 44.13
C LEU A 228 76.54 6.47 42.98
N LEU A 229 76.15 6.12 41.76
CA LEU A 229 76.97 6.32 40.56
C LEU A 229 76.74 7.69 39.89
N GLU A 230 75.79 8.49 40.39
CA GLU A 230 75.33 9.78 39.81
C GLU A 230 74.83 9.66 38.36
N ILE A 231 74.06 8.62 38.05
CA ILE A 231 73.57 8.32 36.70
C ILE A 231 72.04 8.37 36.68
N SER A 232 71.47 8.90 35.60
CA SER A 232 70.01 9.05 35.44
C SER A 232 69.33 7.88 34.69
N ASN A 233 70.10 7.00 34.04
CA ASN A 233 69.59 5.90 33.22
C ASN A 233 70.18 4.55 33.66
N LEU A 234 69.29 3.57 33.85
CA LEU A 234 69.60 2.17 34.17
C LEU A 234 70.63 1.55 33.21
N ASP A 235 70.53 1.83 31.91
CA ASP A 235 71.40 1.24 30.88
C ASP A 235 72.87 1.65 31.04
N ASN A 236 73.11 2.75 31.74
CA ASN A 236 74.43 3.33 31.96
C ASN A 236 75.11 2.81 33.24
N ILE A 237 74.41 2.02 34.08
CA ILE A 237 74.99 1.42 35.29
C ILE A 237 76.16 0.49 34.94
N LEU A 238 75.94 -0.47 34.02
CA LEU A 238 76.97 -1.45 33.65
C LEU A 238 78.21 -0.81 32.98
N PRO A 239 78.07 0.13 32.02
CA PRO A 239 79.20 0.86 31.46
C PRO A 239 80.03 1.61 32.50
N VAL A 240 79.39 2.34 33.41
CA VAL A 240 80.11 3.16 34.41
C VAL A 240 80.80 2.28 35.45
N VAL A 241 80.16 1.22 35.93
CA VAL A 241 80.80 0.26 36.85
C VAL A 241 82.01 -0.42 36.20
N ARG A 242 81.96 -0.70 34.89
CA ARG A 242 83.11 -1.27 34.17
C ARG A 242 84.26 -0.27 33.99
N SER A 243 83.97 1.04 33.94
CA SER A 243 85.00 2.08 33.90
C SER A 243 85.61 2.41 35.27
N LEU A 244 84.96 2.00 36.36
CA LEU A 244 85.45 2.12 37.74
C LEU A 244 86.37 0.96 38.16
N LYS A 245 86.57 -0.02 37.27
CA LYS A 245 87.45 -1.18 37.44
C LYS A 245 88.75 -0.96 36.69
#